data_AF-A0A7K2VI76-F1
#
_entry.id   AF-A0A7K2VI76-F1
#
_cell.length_a   1.000
_cell.length_b   1.000
_cell.length_c   1.000
_cell.angle_alpha   90.00
_cell.angle_beta   90.00
_cell.angle_gamma   90.00
#
_symmetry.space_group_name_H-M   'P 1'
#
loop_
_entity.id
_entity.type
_entity.pdbx_description
1 polymer ?
#
loop_
_entity_poly.entity_id
_entity_poly.type
_entity_poly.pdbx_seq_one_letter_code
_entity_poly.pdbx_strand_id
1 'polypeptide(L)'
;MGASPCRQGRRSRRPRPASTPRTTSTARRPSARRAAPAGTPAGGTDPRFENGPLAVVDVEDGQVLAYCTGGLVLDVPAKSLPSLVDWTLKEAKLGQPKLSGPGKDADPLLVLTEATLERYGLPVALPEEERLAGRIPEGHKVIKQLVRADWKLTKRGFGPWARIYRPAAGSERACVQLCIPSWHALDSRHWGEAGQLLPAELARLLGVYASRVMTPRGSTAVTGLELMTALHPPTRASEPDADGKRHSEHNPGSLGKDPVDCAPCEAPDGHPLLKDLPRFHVRGPAEKLFEEAYDWARPMTDAECTLRHLVGIDVNMAFAAGANGLIVGLGAPTHVKAPVFDPKLPGSWLVDLSHVDLSRVKVGKDKWADLDASLLPSPFTP
;
A
#
# COMPACT_ATOMS: atom_id res chain seq x y z
N MET A 1 -11.15 -7.55 -69.32
CA MET A 1 -10.56 -8.79 -69.87
C MET A 1 -9.69 -9.38 -68.78
N GLY A 2 -10.05 -10.40 -68.02
CA GLY A 2 -10.87 -11.57 -68.30
C GLY A 2 -9.94 -12.79 -68.14
N ALA A 3 -9.94 -13.43 -66.97
CA ALA A 3 -9.73 -14.87 -66.72
C ALA A 3 -9.29 -15.15 -65.27
N SER A 4 -10.23 -15.66 -64.48
CA SER A 4 -9.99 -16.64 -63.39
C SER A 4 -10.18 -18.06 -63.99
N PRO A 5 -10.05 -19.15 -63.22
CA PRO A 5 -9.00 -19.58 -62.29
C PRO A 5 -8.55 -21.03 -62.58
N CYS A 6 -7.56 -21.57 -61.84
CA CYS A 6 -7.36 -23.02 -61.76
C CYS A 6 -7.29 -23.49 -60.31
N ARG A 7 -8.28 -24.30 -59.90
CA ARG A 7 -8.37 -25.03 -58.64
C ARG A 7 -7.78 -26.42 -58.82
N GLN A 8 -6.89 -26.83 -57.92
CA GLN A 8 -6.74 -28.21 -57.41
C GLN A 8 -6.28 -28.06 -55.95
N GLY A 9 -6.83 -28.67 -54.90
CA GLY A 9 -7.58 -29.91 -54.81
C GLY A 9 -6.74 -30.98 -54.10
N ARG A 10 -6.45 -30.84 -52.79
CA ARG A 10 -6.03 -31.97 -51.96
C ARG A 10 -6.67 -31.95 -50.57
N ARG A 11 -7.25 -33.10 -50.24
CA ARG A 11 -8.06 -33.39 -49.05
C ARG A 11 -7.19 -33.73 -47.83
N SER A 12 -7.69 -33.27 -46.68
CA SER A 12 -7.78 -33.92 -45.35
C SER A 12 -6.60 -34.74 -44.80
N ARG A 13 -6.08 -34.29 -43.65
CA ARG A 13 -5.80 -35.20 -42.51
C ARG A 13 -6.01 -34.46 -41.19
N ARG A 14 -7.03 -34.88 -40.43
CA ARG A 14 -7.26 -34.50 -39.02
C ARG A 14 -6.17 -35.15 -38.14
N PRO A 15 -5.61 -34.45 -37.14
CA PRO A 15 -4.88 -35.11 -36.05
C PRO A 15 -5.88 -35.68 -35.03
N ARG A 16 -5.63 -36.92 -34.62
CA ARG A 16 -6.39 -37.70 -33.64
C ARG A 16 -5.76 -37.52 -32.26
N PRO A 17 -6.53 -37.38 -31.16
CA PRO A 17 -5.97 -37.15 -29.83
C PRO A 17 -5.32 -38.42 -29.27
N ALA A 18 -4.17 -38.25 -28.61
CA ALA A 18 -3.42 -39.32 -27.96
C ALA A 18 -4.02 -39.68 -26.59
N SER A 19 -4.07 -40.98 -26.32
CA SER A 19 -4.71 -41.60 -25.16
C SER A 19 -3.84 -41.55 -23.89
N THR A 20 -4.52 -41.38 -22.77
CA THR A 20 -4.04 -41.63 -21.41
C THR A 20 -3.74 -43.12 -21.13
N PRO A 21 -2.74 -43.44 -20.30
CA PRO A 21 -2.72 -44.70 -19.57
C PRO A 21 -3.15 -44.49 -18.11
N ARG A 22 -4.17 -45.26 -17.72
CA ARG A 22 -4.67 -45.43 -16.36
C ARG A 22 -3.92 -46.59 -15.71
N THR A 23 -3.31 -46.37 -14.54
CA THR A 23 -2.85 -47.44 -13.65
C THR A 23 -3.51 -47.31 -12.29
N THR A 24 -4.25 -48.35 -11.92
CA THR A 24 -4.86 -48.58 -10.61
C THR A 24 -4.17 -49.77 -9.95
N SER A 25 -3.68 -49.65 -8.71
CA SER A 25 -4.06 -50.52 -7.57
C SER A 25 -3.23 -50.24 -6.31
N THR A 26 -3.93 -49.77 -5.27
CA THR A 26 -3.89 -50.18 -3.85
C THR A 26 -2.59 -50.69 -3.19
N ALA A 27 -2.19 -50.06 -2.07
CA ALA A 27 -2.10 -50.71 -0.74
C ALA A 27 -1.80 -49.70 0.39
N ARG A 28 -2.48 -49.89 1.52
CA ARG A 28 -2.42 -49.14 2.80
C ARG A 28 -1.14 -49.44 3.60
N ARG A 29 -0.58 -48.43 4.30
CA ARG A 29 -0.34 -48.44 5.76
C ARG A 29 0.01 -47.03 6.29
N PRO A 30 -0.26 -46.74 7.58
CA PRO A 30 -0.43 -45.38 8.09
C PRO A 30 0.89 -44.80 8.64
N SER A 31 1.18 -43.54 8.31
CA SER A 31 2.28 -42.80 8.93
C SER A 31 1.73 -41.58 9.68
N ALA A 32 1.87 -41.66 11.00
CA ALA A 32 1.99 -40.58 11.99
C ALA A 32 1.36 -39.21 11.64
N ARG A 33 0.30 -38.89 12.39
CA ARG A 33 -0.27 -37.55 12.52
C ARG A 33 0.84 -36.59 12.97
N ARG A 34 1.43 -35.83 12.04
CA ARG A 34 2.29 -34.71 12.37
C ARG A 34 1.36 -33.61 12.91
N ALA A 35 1.41 -33.39 14.22
CA ALA A 35 0.74 -32.28 14.85
C ALA A 35 1.21 -30.99 14.17
N ALA A 36 0.26 -30.26 13.58
CA ALA A 36 0.49 -28.89 13.16
C ALA A 36 0.85 -28.07 14.41
N PRO A 37 1.82 -27.14 14.33
CA PRO A 37 2.18 -26.31 15.47
C PRO A 37 0.95 -25.56 15.97
N ALA A 38 0.67 -25.72 17.27
CA ALA A 38 -0.33 -24.95 17.99
C ALA A 38 0.05 -23.47 17.92
N GLY A 39 -0.83 -22.65 17.34
CA GLY A 39 -0.57 -21.22 17.20
C GLY A 39 -1.42 -20.49 16.15
N THR A 40 -2.25 -21.17 15.38
CA THR A 40 -3.32 -20.48 14.63
C THR A 40 -4.57 -20.51 15.49
N PRO A 41 -5.06 -19.39 16.03
CA PRO A 41 -6.45 -19.36 16.43
C PRO A 41 -7.25 -19.68 15.17
N ALA A 42 -8.05 -20.74 15.22
CA ALA A 42 -9.24 -20.81 14.40
C ALA A 42 -10.08 -19.59 14.82
N GLY A 43 -9.84 -18.46 14.17
CA GLY A 43 -10.27 -17.15 14.62
C GLY A 43 -11.76 -17.02 14.44
N GLY A 44 -12.52 -17.28 15.50
CA GLY A 44 -13.80 -16.62 15.68
C GLY A 44 -13.56 -15.12 15.52
N THR A 45 -14.27 -14.50 14.58
CA THR A 45 -14.24 -13.06 14.37
C THR A 45 -14.47 -12.37 15.72
N ASP A 46 -13.61 -11.42 16.09
CA ASP A 46 -13.82 -10.59 17.26
C ASP A 46 -15.25 -10.01 17.19
N PRO A 47 -16.13 -10.26 18.17
CA PRO A 47 -17.54 -9.85 18.10
C PRO A 47 -17.72 -8.33 17.91
N ARG A 48 -16.70 -7.53 18.25
CA ARG A 48 -16.69 -6.07 18.03
C ARG A 48 -16.64 -5.70 16.54
N PHE A 49 -16.11 -6.59 15.71
CA PHE A 49 -15.81 -6.36 14.29
C PHE A 49 -16.42 -7.44 13.39
N GLU A 50 -17.59 -7.96 13.77
CA GLU A 50 -18.22 -9.12 13.10
C GLU A 50 -18.52 -8.87 11.61
N ASN A 51 -18.74 -7.60 11.23
CA ASN A 51 -19.08 -7.21 9.86
C ASN A 51 -17.84 -6.83 9.02
N GLY A 52 -16.64 -6.98 9.60
CA GLY A 52 -15.36 -6.83 8.91
C GLY A 52 -14.79 -5.40 8.92
N PRO A 53 -13.71 -5.17 8.14
CA PRO A 53 -12.93 -3.93 8.18
C PRO A 53 -13.66 -2.69 7.68
N LEU A 54 -14.58 -2.88 6.74
CA LEU A 54 -15.09 -1.83 5.89
C LEU A 54 -16.48 -2.17 5.34
N ALA A 55 -17.18 -1.14 4.90
CA ALA A 55 -18.37 -1.27 4.07
C ALA A 55 -18.32 -0.29 2.90
N VAL A 56 -18.85 -0.70 1.75
CA VAL A 56 -19.19 0.20 0.65
C VAL A 56 -20.63 0.63 0.86
N VAL A 57 -20.86 1.93 1.00
CA VAL A 57 -22.18 2.52 1.23
C VAL A 57 -22.71 3.01 -0.10
N ASP A 58 -23.89 2.51 -0.48
CA ASP A 58 -24.59 2.89 -1.70
C ASP A 58 -26.08 3.16 -1.45
N VAL A 59 -26.78 3.65 -2.48
CA VAL A 59 -28.22 3.90 -2.45
C VAL A 59 -28.92 3.07 -3.50
N GLU A 60 -29.80 2.17 -3.05
CA GLU A 60 -30.63 1.30 -3.90
C GLU A 60 -32.10 1.57 -3.58
N ASP A 61 -32.93 1.86 -4.59
CA ASP A 61 -34.36 2.20 -4.42
C ASP A 61 -34.66 3.27 -3.35
N GLY A 62 -33.74 4.23 -3.20
CA GLY A 62 -33.83 5.32 -2.21
C GLY A 62 -33.48 4.92 -0.78
N GLN A 63 -33.11 3.66 -0.54
CA GLN A 63 -32.61 3.15 0.72
C GLN A 63 -31.08 3.16 0.74
N VAL A 64 -30.48 3.49 1.88
CA VAL A 64 -29.02 3.47 2.03
C VAL A 64 -28.61 2.10 2.55
N LEU A 65 -27.71 1.44 1.82
CA LEU A 65 -27.22 0.10 2.12
C LEU A 65 -25.71 0.11 2.31
N ALA A 66 -25.21 -0.73 3.21
CA ALA A 66 -23.79 -0.94 3.45
C ALA A 66 -23.40 -2.38 3.06
N TYR A 67 -22.67 -2.53 1.96
CA TYR A 67 -22.12 -3.79 1.48
C TYR A 67 -20.81 -4.09 2.21
N CYS A 68 -20.86 -5.08 3.10
CA CYS A 68 -19.76 -5.52 3.93
C CYS A 68 -18.99 -6.67 3.29
N THR A 69 -17.85 -7.04 3.89
CA THR A 69 -17.08 -8.19 3.41
C THR A 69 -17.84 -9.49 3.63
N GLY A 70 -17.66 -10.48 2.74
CA GLY A 70 -18.38 -11.75 2.83
C GLY A 70 -19.80 -11.72 2.27
N GLY A 71 -20.22 -10.63 1.62
CA GLY A 71 -21.53 -10.51 0.96
C GLY A 71 -22.68 -10.10 1.87
N LEU A 72 -22.38 -9.74 3.12
CA LEU A 72 -23.36 -9.16 4.04
C LEU A 72 -23.78 -7.76 3.55
N VAL A 73 -25.07 -7.46 3.64
CA VAL A 73 -25.62 -6.13 3.35
C VAL A 73 -26.39 -5.67 4.60
N LEU A 74 -26.09 -4.45 5.06
CA LEU A 74 -26.72 -3.84 6.22
C LEU A 74 -27.60 -2.66 5.79
N ASP A 75 -28.76 -2.52 6.42
CA ASP A 75 -29.56 -1.30 6.32
C ASP A 75 -28.88 -0.16 7.08
N VAL A 76 -28.82 1.01 6.46
CA VAL A 76 -28.20 2.20 7.04
C VAL A 76 -29.29 3.24 7.38
N PRO A 77 -29.73 3.34 8.65
CA PRO A 77 -30.80 4.27 9.04
C PRO A 77 -30.32 5.74 9.08
N ALA A 78 -29.03 6.00 8.88
CA ALA A 78 -28.42 7.30 9.01
C ALA A 78 -28.87 8.28 7.91
N LYS A 79 -29.49 9.40 8.32
CA LYS A 79 -30.02 10.44 7.41
C LYS A 79 -29.05 11.58 7.11
N SER A 80 -27.88 11.57 7.75
CA SER A 80 -26.83 12.58 7.61
C SER A 80 -25.45 11.95 7.77
N LEU A 81 -24.40 12.59 7.26
CA LEU A 81 -23.04 12.09 7.42
C LEU A 81 -22.60 11.95 8.90
N PRO A 82 -22.87 12.91 9.81
CA PRO A 82 -22.58 12.72 11.23
C PRO A 82 -23.29 11.48 11.81
N SER A 83 -24.58 11.27 11.49
CA SER A 83 -25.30 10.07 11.95
C SER A 83 -24.76 8.77 11.34
N LEU A 84 -24.17 8.83 10.14
CA LEU A 84 -23.53 7.67 9.51
C LEU A 84 -22.27 7.28 10.27
N VAL A 85 -21.46 8.28 10.66
CA VAL A 85 -20.26 8.08 11.49
C VAL A 85 -20.64 7.50 12.85
N ASP A 86 -21.69 8.03 13.50
CA ASP A 86 -22.19 7.49 14.76
C ASP A 86 -22.68 6.04 14.62
N TRP A 87 -23.50 5.73 13.60
CA TRP A 87 -23.98 4.37 13.32
C TRP A 87 -22.81 3.40 13.07
N THR A 88 -21.80 3.84 12.33
CA THR A 88 -20.61 3.04 12.02
C THR A 88 -19.88 2.59 13.28
N LEU A 89 -19.76 3.47 14.27
CA LEU A 89 -19.05 3.20 15.52
C LEU A 89 -19.87 2.43 16.56
N LYS A 90 -21.20 2.58 16.54
CA LYS A 90 -22.10 2.04 17.58
C LYS A 90 -22.80 0.75 17.18
N GLU A 91 -23.14 0.61 15.91
CA GLU A 91 -24.09 -0.40 15.43
C GLU A 91 -23.52 -1.26 14.30
N ALA A 92 -22.71 -0.68 13.40
CA ALA A 92 -22.23 -1.39 12.21
C ALA A 92 -21.22 -2.49 12.50
N LYS A 93 -20.61 -2.53 13.69
CA LYS A 93 -19.58 -3.51 14.10
C LYS A 93 -18.49 -3.70 13.03
N LEU A 94 -18.01 -2.56 12.52
CA LEU A 94 -16.94 -2.49 11.54
C LEU A 94 -15.60 -2.15 12.23
N GLY A 95 -14.52 -2.72 11.72
CA GLY A 95 -13.15 -2.47 12.17
C GLY A 95 -12.27 -3.70 12.01
N GLN A 96 -11.04 -3.64 12.52
CA GLN A 96 -10.18 -4.83 12.63
C GLN A 96 -9.45 -4.85 13.97
N PRO A 97 -9.24 -6.02 14.56
CA PRO A 97 -8.38 -6.16 15.72
C PRO A 97 -6.98 -5.62 15.44
N LYS A 98 -6.32 -5.12 16.48
CA LYS A 98 -4.92 -4.71 16.43
C LYS A 98 -4.01 -5.81 15.87
N LEU A 99 -3.09 -5.42 14.98
CA LEU A 99 -2.10 -6.33 14.37
C LEU A 99 -0.95 -6.69 15.32
N SER A 100 -0.74 -5.91 16.37
CA SER A 100 0.31 -6.14 17.37
C SER A 100 -0.21 -5.85 18.77
N GLY A 101 0.40 -6.48 19.79
CA GLY A 101 0.08 -6.27 21.20
C GLY A 101 0.05 -4.79 21.63
N PRO A 102 1.12 -4.00 21.40
CA PRO A 102 1.16 -2.57 21.70
C PRO A 102 0.40 -1.70 20.69
N GLY A 103 -0.13 -2.31 19.62
CA GLY A 103 -0.89 -1.64 18.58
C GLY A 103 -2.30 -1.27 19.01
N LYS A 104 -3.06 -0.78 18.03
CA LYS A 104 -4.45 -0.34 18.22
C LYS A 104 -5.33 -1.02 17.18
N ASP A 105 -6.59 -1.23 17.52
CA ASP A 105 -7.59 -1.70 16.57
C ASP A 105 -7.65 -0.72 15.39
N ALA A 106 -7.87 -1.22 14.17
CA ALA A 106 -8.01 -0.40 12.98
C ALA A 106 -9.35 0.34 13.00
N ASP A 107 -9.36 1.61 12.57
CA ASP A 107 -10.60 2.33 12.37
C ASP A 107 -11.44 1.65 11.27
N PRO A 108 -12.78 1.63 11.39
CA PRO A 108 -13.64 1.23 10.28
C PRO A 108 -13.46 2.16 9.08
N LEU A 109 -13.58 1.60 7.89
CA LEU A 109 -13.57 2.32 6.63
C LEU A 109 -14.96 2.30 5.98
N LEU A 110 -15.46 3.48 5.61
CA LEU A 110 -16.61 3.59 4.71
C LEU A 110 -16.13 4.03 3.33
N VAL A 111 -16.56 3.31 2.31
CA VAL A 111 -16.38 3.71 0.90
C VAL A 111 -17.70 4.29 0.42
N LEU A 112 -17.71 5.56 0.01
CA LEU A 112 -18.95 6.25 -0.36
C LEU A 112 -19.06 6.33 -1.89
N THR A 113 -20.09 5.72 -2.46
CA THR A 113 -20.42 5.82 -3.90
C THR A 113 -20.97 7.20 -4.24
N GLU A 114 -21.05 7.52 -5.53
CA GLU A 114 -21.64 8.78 -6.02
C GLU A 114 -23.07 8.99 -5.49
N ALA A 115 -23.92 7.96 -5.54
CA ALA A 115 -25.29 8.03 -5.04
C ALA A 115 -25.32 8.34 -3.52
N THR A 116 -24.39 7.78 -2.76
CA THR A 116 -24.23 8.10 -1.33
C THR A 116 -23.77 9.53 -1.09
N LEU A 117 -22.87 10.06 -1.92
CA LEU A 117 -22.46 11.46 -1.85
C LEU A 117 -23.66 12.39 -2.07
N GLU A 118 -24.45 12.17 -3.13
CA GLU A 118 -25.66 12.94 -3.41
C GLU A 118 -26.63 12.88 -2.23
N ARG A 119 -26.87 11.67 -1.71
CA ARG A 119 -27.78 11.44 -0.58
C ARG A 119 -27.42 12.24 0.65
N TYR A 120 -26.12 12.37 0.95
CA TYR A 120 -25.62 13.13 2.08
C TYR A 120 -25.27 14.60 1.77
N GLY A 121 -25.53 15.05 0.54
CA GLY A 121 -25.31 16.42 0.10
C GLY A 121 -23.84 16.79 0.00
N LEU A 122 -23.00 15.84 -0.42
CA LEU A 122 -21.62 16.04 -0.86
C LEU A 122 -21.58 16.15 -2.39
N PRO A 123 -20.57 16.84 -2.96
CA PRO A 123 -20.40 16.88 -4.41
C PRO A 123 -19.99 15.50 -4.94
N VAL A 124 -20.62 15.04 -6.02
CA VAL A 124 -20.31 13.74 -6.66
C VAL A 124 -18.89 13.71 -7.24
N ALA A 125 -18.42 14.85 -7.74
CA ALA A 125 -17.08 15.06 -8.24
C ALA A 125 -16.56 16.40 -7.72
N LEU A 126 -15.25 16.50 -7.48
CA LEU A 126 -14.63 17.76 -7.11
C LEU A 126 -14.47 18.66 -8.34
N PRO A 127 -14.91 19.93 -8.29
CA PRO A 127 -14.52 20.95 -9.25
C PRO A 127 -13.01 21.07 -9.35
N GLU A 128 -12.49 21.60 -10.45
CA GLU A 128 -11.04 21.68 -10.69
C GLU A 128 -10.28 22.38 -9.55
N GLU A 129 -10.81 23.48 -9.01
CA GLU A 129 -10.22 24.19 -7.88
C GLU A 129 -10.14 23.33 -6.61
N GLU A 130 -11.19 22.58 -6.29
CA GLU A 130 -11.25 21.70 -5.11
C GLU A 130 -10.41 20.44 -5.31
N ARG A 131 -10.31 19.97 -6.56
CA ARG A 131 -9.42 18.87 -6.96
C ARG A 131 -7.95 19.28 -6.79
N LEU A 132 -7.58 20.50 -7.19
CA LEU A 132 -6.25 21.06 -6.95
C LEU A 132 -5.98 21.28 -5.45
N ALA A 133 -6.98 21.72 -4.69
CA ALA A 133 -6.89 21.83 -3.23
C ALA A 133 -6.89 20.46 -2.52
N GLY A 134 -7.34 19.41 -3.19
CA GLY A 134 -7.48 18.04 -2.68
C GLY A 134 -8.56 17.87 -1.60
N ARG A 135 -9.51 18.82 -1.48
CA ARG A 135 -10.54 18.85 -0.43
C ARG A 135 -11.67 19.83 -0.74
N ILE A 136 -12.86 19.57 -0.20
CA ILE A 136 -13.97 20.54 -0.23
C ILE A 136 -13.72 21.71 0.75
N PRO A 137 -14.34 22.89 0.54
CA PRO A 137 -14.14 24.07 1.39
C PRO A 137 -14.58 23.84 2.84
N GLU A 138 -13.84 24.40 3.81
CA GLU A 138 -14.15 24.27 5.25
C GLU A 138 -15.53 24.83 5.62
N GLY A 139 -16.05 25.78 4.82
CA GLY A 139 -17.39 26.35 4.97
C GLY A 139 -18.54 25.46 4.45
N HIS A 140 -18.24 24.29 3.87
CA HIS A 140 -19.24 23.40 3.29
C HIS A 140 -20.26 22.92 4.35
N LYS A 141 -21.53 22.77 3.95
CA LYS A 141 -22.66 22.39 4.84
C LYS A 141 -22.34 21.13 5.66
N VAL A 142 -21.78 20.11 5.01
CA VAL A 142 -21.51 18.81 5.66
C VAL A 142 -20.40 18.93 6.71
N ILE A 143 -19.38 19.75 6.45
CA ILE A 143 -18.32 20.02 7.43
C ILE A 143 -18.90 20.76 8.65
N LYS A 144 -19.73 21.77 8.41
CA LYS A 144 -20.43 22.49 9.50
C LYS A 144 -21.30 21.55 10.35
N GLN A 145 -21.97 20.57 9.73
CA GLN A 145 -22.74 19.55 10.44
C GLN A 145 -21.85 18.65 11.29
N LEU A 146 -20.71 18.19 10.75
CA LEU A 146 -19.73 17.40 11.50
C LEU A 146 -19.21 18.17 12.72
N VAL A 147 -18.79 19.42 12.53
CA VAL A 147 -18.30 20.28 13.62
C VAL A 147 -19.38 20.49 14.69
N ARG A 148 -20.63 20.72 14.29
CA ARG A 148 -21.76 20.87 15.23
C ARG A 148 -22.04 19.59 16.02
N ALA A 149 -21.71 18.43 15.47
CA ALA A 149 -21.79 17.12 16.13
C ALA A 149 -20.47 16.72 16.83
N ASP A 150 -19.60 17.70 17.12
CA ASP A 150 -18.31 17.55 17.79
C ASP A 150 -17.31 16.61 17.08
N TRP A 151 -17.50 16.39 15.79
CA TRP A 151 -16.54 15.68 14.96
C TRP A 151 -15.45 16.61 14.44
N LYS A 152 -14.22 16.11 14.41
CA LYS A 152 -13.04 16.81 13.88
C LYS A 152 -12.53 16.13 12.62
N LEU A 153 -11.92 16.94 11.75
CA LEU A 153 -11.15 16.50 10.60
C LEU A 153 -9.66 16.72 10.84
N THR A 154 -8.82 15.97 10.13
CA THR A 154 -7.37 16.21 10.15
C THR A 154 -7.03 17.51 9.40
N LYS A 155 -5.78 17.97 9.50
CA LYS A 155 -5.29 19.14 8.73
C LYS A 155 -5.48 18.99 7.21
N ARG A 156 -5.54 17.75 6.69
CA ARG A 156 -5.82 17.47 5.26
C ARG A 156 -7.26 17.82 4.86
N GLY A 157 -8.18 17.98 5.82
CA GLY A 157 -9.57 18.32 5.55
C GLY A 157 -10.41 17.15 5.05
N PHE A 158 -11.47 17.47 4.33
CA PHE A 158 -12.43 16.51 3.78
C PHE A 158 -12.13 16.33 2.28
N GLY A 159 -11.29 15.35 1.95
CA GLY A 159 -10.85 15.05 0.58
C GLY A 159 -11.16 13.61 0.19
N PRO A 160 -10.52 13.09 -0.88
CA PRO A 160 -10.74 11.73 -1.40
C PRO A 160 -10.57 10.66 -0.31
N TRP A 161 -9.63 10.91 0.59
CA TRP A 161 -9.50 10.22 1.86
C TRP A 161 -9.70 11.21 2.99
N ALA A 162 -10.64 10.92 3.89
CA ALA A 162 -10.91 11.76 5.05
C ALA A 162 -10.92 10.94 6.33
N ARG A 163 -10.53 11.58 7.43
CA ARG A 163 -10.60 10.99 8.77
C ARG A 163 -11.50 11.86 9.63
N ILE A 164 -12.60 11.30 10.08
CA ILE A 164 -13.56 11.92 10.98
C ILE A 164 -13.35 11.32 12.36
N TYR A 165 -13.01 12.15 13.35
CA TYR A 165 -12.66 11.64 14.67
C TYR A 165 -13.07 12.57 15.82
N ARG A 166 -13.19 12.00 17.01
CA ARG A 166 -13.16 12.75 18.28
C ARG A 166 -11.82 12.50 18.97
N PRO A 167 -11.26 13.52 19.67
CA PRO A 167 -10.09 13.31 20.51
C PRO A 167 -10.34 12.14 21.47
N ALA A 168 -9.34 11.27 21.64
CA ALA A 168 -9.50 10.11 22.50
C ALA A 168 -9.73 10.55 23.96
N ALA A 169 -10.72 9.95 24.61
CA ALA A 169 -10.99 10.12 26.03
C ALA A 169 -10.65 8.79 26.73
N GLY A 170 -9.55 8.76 27.48
CA GLY A 170 -9.04 7.52 28.06
C GLY A 170 -8.64 6.51 26.98
N SER A 171 -9.22 5.31 27.03
CA SER A 171 -9.02 4.23 26.04
C SER A 171 -9.97 4.29 24.85
N GLU A 172 -11.01 5.15 24.90
CA GLU A 172 -12.02 5.24 23.85
C GLU A 172 -11.52 6.09 22.68
N ARG A 173 -11.46 5.46 21.50
CA ARG A 173 -11.17 6.12 20.23
C ARG A 173 -12.41 6.06 19.35
N ALA A 174 -12.88 7.23 18.93
CA ALA A 174 -13.96 7.35 17.97
C ALA A 174 -13.40 7.96 16.68
N CYS A 175 -13.23 7.11 15.67
CA CYS A 175 -12.65 7.54 14.39
C CYS A 175 -13.14 6.63 13.26
N VAL A 176 -13.57 7.24 12.16
CA VAL A 176 -14.02 6.56 10.93
C VAL A 176 -13.19 7.11 9.77
N GLN A 177 -12.67 6.21 8.93
CA GLN A 177 -12.02 6.58 7.67
C GLN A 177 -13.06 6.62 6.56
N LEU A 178 -12.91 7.57 5.63
CA LEU A 178 -13.71 7.65 4.41
C LEU A 178 -12.80 7.45 3.19
N CYS A 179 -13.31 6.72 2.21
CA CYS A 179 -12.78 6.58 0.86
C CYS A 179 -13.85 7.03 -0.13
N ILE A 180 -13.50 7.93 -1.05
CA ILE A 180 -14.44 8.48 -2.03
C ILE A 180 -13.89 8.22 -3.45
N PRO A 181 -14.28 7.11 -4.10
CA PRO A 181 -13.73 6.72 -5.40
C PRO A 181 -13.90 7.78 -6.49
N SER A 182 -15.04 8.46 -6.56
CA SER A 182 -15.33 9.52 -7.55
C SER A 182 -14.45 10.77 -7.37
N TRP A 183 -13.75 10.90 -6.23
CA TRP A 183 -12.75 11.94 -5.99
C TRP A 183 -11.32 11.40 -6.18
N HIS A 184 -11.15 10.27 -6.86
CA HIS A 184 -9.87 9.59 -7.10
C HIS A 184 -9.18 9.05 -5.84
N ALA A 185 -9.95 8.62 -4.84
CA ALA A 185 -9.37 7.94 -3.67
C ALA A 185 -8.68 6.62 -4.04
N LEU A 186 -9.24 5.90 -5.03
CA LEU A 186 -8.70 4.66 -5.59
C LEU A 186 -8.01 4.96 -6.94
N ASP A 187 -6.82 5.54 -6.87
CA ASP A 187 -6.01 5.90 -8.04
C ASP A 187 -5.72 4.68 -8.94
N SER A 188 -6.02 4.77 -10.23
CA SER A 188 -5.96 3.66 -11.18
C SER A 188 -4.56 3.09 -11.39
N ARG A 189 -3.50 3.86 -11.12
CA ARG A 189 -2.12 3.36 -11.17
C ARG A 189 -1.86 2.26 -10.14
N HIS A 190 -2.62 2.26 -9.04
CA HIS A 190 -2.43 1.34 -7.92
C HIS A 190 -3.60 0.37 -7.77
N TRP A 191 -4.80 0.81 -8.15
CA TRP A 191 -6.05 0.07 -7.95
C TRP A 191 -6.71 -0.40 -9.24
N GLY A 192 -6.14 -0.08 -10.41
CA GLY A 192 -6.76 -0.37 -11.71
C GLY A 192 -8.16 0.22 -11.81
N GLU A 193 -9.11 -0.60 -12.25
CA GLU A 193 -10.52 -0.20 -12.40
C GLU A 193 -11.35 -0.35 -11.10
N ALA A 194 -10.72 -0.54 -9.93
CA ALA A 194 -11.47 -0.81 -8.70
C ALA A 194 -12.50 0.28 -8.36
N GLY A 195 -12.20 1.55 -8.67
CA GLY A 195 -13.12 2.66 -8.44
C GLY A 195 -14.41 2.62 -9.26
N GLN A 196 -14.50 1.75 -10.26
CA GLN A 196 -15.67 1.57 -11.13
C GLN A 196 -16.46 0.28 -10.83
N LEU A 197 -15.99 -0.53 -9.89
CA LEU A 197 -16.66 -1.78 -9.52
C LEU A 197 -18.00 -1.52 -8.83
N LEU A 198 -18.94 -2.46 -8.99
CA LEU A 198 -20.20 -2.45 -8.25
C LEU A 198 -19.94 -2.57 -6.73
N PRO A 199 -20.82 -2.04 -5.86
CA PRO A 199 -20.57 -1.95 -4.42
C PRO A 199 -20.13 -3.27 -3.76
N ALA A 200 -20.83 -4.37 -4.07
CA ALA A 200 -20.50 -5.69 -3.53
C ALA A 200 -19.13 -6.22 -4.02
N GLU A 201 -18.78 -5.95 -5.28
CA GLU A 201 -17.49 -6.36 -5.85
C GLU A 201 -16.35 -5.53 -5.28
N LEU A 202 -16.57 -4.23 -5.09
CA LEU A 202 -15.63 -3.32 -4.45
C LEU A 202 -15.40 -3.70 -2.98
N ALA A 203 -16.46 -4.00 -2.22
CA ALA A 203 -16.37 -4.47 -0.85
C ALA A 203 -15.56 -5.77 -0.75
N ARG A 204 -15.78 -6.71 -1.68
CA ARG A 204 -15.01 -7.95 -1.77
C ARG A 204 -13.53 -7.68 -2.08
N LEU A 205 -13.23 -6.84 -3.06
CA LEU A 205 -11.85 -6.51 -3.45
C LEU A 205 -11.09 -5.86 -2.29
N LEU A 206 -11.67 -4.82 -1.68
CA LEU A 206 -11.04 -4.10 -0.57
C LEU A 206 -10.97 -4.96 0.70
N GLY A 207 -11.96 -5.83 0.93
CA GLY A 207 -11.92 -6.80 2.02
C GLY A 207 -10.76 -7.79 1.87
N VAL A 208 -10.54 -8.30 0.66
CA VAL A 208 -9.40 -9.15 0.34
C VAL A 208 -8.08 -8.41 0.57
N TYR A 209 -7.97 -7.17 0.10
CA TYR A 209 -6.80 -6.33 0.39
C TYR A 209 -6.59 -6.17 1.90
N ALA A 210 -7.64 -5.82 2.65
CA ALA A 210 -7.59 -5.60 4.08
C ALA A 210 -7.21 -6.85 4.89
N SER A 211 -7.57 -8.04 4.39
CA SER A 211 -7.18 -9.32 5.01
C SER A 211 -5.70 -9.68 4.81
N ARG A 212 -5.07 -9.14 3.76
CA ARG A 212 -3.67 -9.43 3.40
C ARG A 212 -2.70 -8.36 3.85
N VAL A 213 -3.18 -7.13 4.00
CA VAL A 213 -2.38 -5.95 4.32
C VAL A 213 -2.90 -5.36 5.64
N MET A 214 -3.88 -4.46 5.55
CA MET A 214 -4.70 -3.91 6.63
C MET A 214 -5.84 -3.12 5.99
N THR A 215 -6.87 -2.72 6.75
CA THR A 215 -7.89 -1.77 6.25
C THR A 215 -7.23 -0.58 5.55
N PRO A 216 -7.55 -0.31 4.26
CA PRO A 216 -6.95 0.79 3.51
C PRO A 216 -7.05 2.13 4.25
N ARG A 217 -5.93 2.87 4.29
CA ARG A 217 -5.88 4.22 4.88
C ARG A 217 -5.09 5.15 3.97
N GLY A 218 -5.78 5.93 3.15
CA GLY A 218 -5.12 6.81 2.18
C GLY A 218 -4.64 6.04 0.96
N SER A 219 -3.61 6.57 0.28
CA SER A 219 -2.96 5.86 -0.83
C SER A 219 -2.34 4.52 -0.38
N THR A 220 -1.94 3.68 -1.33
CA THR A 220 -1.22 2.43 -1.04
C THR A 220 0.09 2.69 -0.28
N ALA A 221 0.82 3.77 -0.61
CA ALA A 221 2.01 4.19 0.12
C ALA A 221 1.70 4.58 1.58
N VAL A 222 0.65 5.35 1.82
CA VAL A 222 0.21 5.69 3.19
C VAL A 222 -0.21 4.42 3.93
N THR A 223 -0.96 3.54 3.29
CA THR A 223 -1.37 2.26 3.90
C THR A 223 -0.16 1.39 4.26
N GLY A 224 0.89 1.37 3.45
CA GLY A 224 2.15 0.69 3.76
C GLY A 224 2.83 1.26 5.01
N LEU A 225 2.94 2.58 5.13
CA LEU A 225 3.46 3.25 6.32
C LEU A 225 2.63 2.93 7.57
N GLU A 226 1.31 2.92 7.42
CA GLU A 226 0.38 2.60 8.49
C GLU A 226 0.48 1.13 8.91
N LEU A 227 0.74 0.22 7.98
CA LEU A 227 0.98 -1.19 8.29
C LEU A 227 2.25 -1.36 9.11
N MET A 228 3.36 -0.71 8.69
CA MET A 228 4.62 -0.72 9.46
C MET A 228 4.39 -0.20 10.89
N THR A 229 3.63 0.89 11.02
CA THR A 229 3.28 1.50 12.31
C THR A 229 2.35 0.60 13.13
N ALA A 230 1.43 -0.12 12.50
CA ALA A 230 0.50 -1.03 13.20
C ALA A 230 1.21 -2.29 13.71
N LEU A 231 2.18 -2.82 12.95
CA LEU A 231 3.00 -3.97 13.34
C LEU A 231 4.05 -3.60 14.39
N HIS A 232 4.68 -2.43 14.25
CA HIS A 232 5.67 -1.90 15.19
C HIS A 232 5.31 -0.47 15.61
N PRO A 233 4.35 -0.30 16.55
CA PRO A 233 3.93 1.02 17.02
C PRO A 233 5.09 1.79 17.65
N PRO A 234 5.17 3.14 17.50
CA PRO A 234 6.30 3.94 17.99
C PRO A 234 6.56 3.84 19.50
N THR A 235 5.52 3.50 20.26
CA THR A 235 5.59 3.37 21.71
C THR A 235 4.88 2.12 22.21
N ARG A 236 5.41 1.56 23.29
CA ARG A 236 4.82 0.46 24.07
C ARG A 236 4.63 0.90 25.52
N ALA A 237 3.79 0.18 26.26
CA ALA A 237 3.68 0.39 27.70
C ALA A 237 4.91 -0.20 28.42
N SER A 238 5.48 0.54 29.37
CA SER A 238 6.53 0.06 30.27
C SER A 238 6.03 -1.05 31.17
N GLU A 239 6.95 -1.65 31.93
CA GLU A 239 6.57 -2.35 33.16
C GLU A 239 5.91 -1.35 34.14
N PRO A 240 4.98 -1.81 35.00
CA PRO A 240 4.40 -0.97 36.04
C PRO A 240 5.48 -0.40 36.97
N ASP A 241 5.36 0.87 37.34
CA ASP A 241 6.17 1.47 38.40
C ASP A 241 5.74 0.99 39.79
N ALA A 242 6.35 1.55 40.85
CA ALA A 242 6.03 1.20 42.24
C ALA A 242 4.55 1.44 42.61
N ASP A 243 3.87 2.35 41.92
CA ASP A 243 2.45 2.65 42.10
C ASP A 243 1.54 1.82 41.16
N GLY A 244 2.12 0.89 40.40
CA GLY A 244 1.42 0.05 39.43
C GLY A 244 1.07 0.76 38.11
N LYS A 245 1.58 1.98 37.89
CA LYS A 245 1.29 2.77 36.69
C LYS A 245 2.30 2.43 35.58
N ARG A 246 1.78 2.24 34.37
CA ARG A 246 2.60 2.06 33.17
C ARG A 246 2.81 3.38 32.45
N HIS A 247 4.00 3.57 31.90
CA HIS A 247 4.42 4.74 31.15
C HIS A 247 4.58 4.40 29.67
N SER A 248 4.52 5.42 28.81
CA SER A 248 4.80 5.25 27.38
C SER A 248 6.31 5.22 27.17
N GLU A 249 6.85 4.13 26.63
CA GLU A 249 8.26 3.99 26.25
C GLU A 249 8.40 3.76 24.74
N HIS A 250 9.56 4.11 24.18
CA HIS A 250 9.86 3.80 22.77
C HIS A 250 9.81 2.28 22.53
N ASN A 251 9.21 1.85 21.42
CA ASN A 251 9.15 0.44 21.07
C ASN A 251 10.37 0.05 20.21
N PRO A 252 11.24 -0.89 20.63
CA PRO A 252 12.44 -1.24 19.88
C PRO A 252 12.05 -1.76 18.50
N GLY A 253 12.77 -1.32 17.47
CA GLY A 253 12.47 -1.71 16.09
C GLY A 253 11.28 -0.96 15.45
N SER A 254 10.69 0.02 16.14
CA SER A 254 9.64 0.88 15.58
C SER A 254 10.20 2.15 14.96
N LEU A 255 9.42 2.77 14.07
CA LEU A 255 9.64 4.15 13.69
C LEU A 255 9.40 5.04 14.92
N GLY A 256 10.35 5.94 15.21
CA GLY A 256 10.19 6.93 16.28
C GLY A 256 9.02 7.89 16.04
N LYS A 257 8.67 8.68 17.06
CA LYS A 257 7.66 9.76 16.92
C LYS A 257 8.28 11.07 16.45
N ASP A 258 9.56 11.24 16.74
CA ASP A 258 10.29 12.46 16.51
C ASP A 258 11.15 12.34 15.25
N PRO A 259 11.32 13.44 14.50
CA PRO A 259 12.30 13.49 13.43
C PRO A 259 13.68 13.08 13.93
N VAL A 260 14.36 12.24 13.17
CA VAL A 260 15.75 11.85 13.44
C VAL A 260 16.68 12.72 12.61
N ASP A 261 17.84 13.09 13.16
CA ASP A 261 18.86 13.77 12.37
C ASP A 261 19.19 12.95 11.12
N CYS A 262 19.28 13.59 9.97
CA CYS A 262 19.66 12.93 8.72
C CYS A 262 21.18 13.05 8.49
N ALA A 263 21.75 12.12 7.73
CA ALA A 263 23.13 12.27 7.28
C ALA A 263 23.20 13.45 6.29
N PRO A 264 24.20 14.34 6.34
CA PRO A 264 24.40 15.32 5.27
C PRO A 264 24.76 14.60 3.96
N CYS A 265 24.14 14.86 2.80
CA CYS A 265 23.11 15.82 2.39
C CYS A 265 21.70 15.19 2.21
N GLU A 266 21.41 14.13 2.96
CA GLU A 266 20.26 13.23 2.78
C GLU A 266 18.98 13.70 3.48
N ALA A 267 18.83 14.99 3.79
CA ALA A 267 17.60 15.50 4.38
C ALA A 267 16.41 15.20 3.44
N PRO A 268 15.40 14.41 3.84
CA PRO A 268 14.25 14.16 2.98
C PRO A 268 13.35 15.40 2.88
N ASP A 269 12.55 15.50 1.81
CA ASP A 269 11.57 16.59 1.69
C ASP A 269 10.61 16.58 2.89
N GLY A 270 10.40 17.75 3.49
CA GLY A 270 9.58 17.91 4.70
C GLY A 270 10.31 17.66 6.02
N HIS A 271 11.61 17.32 6.01
CA HIS A 271 12.42 17.26 7.23
C HIS A 271 12.52 18.65 7.90
N PRO A 272 12.50 18.76 9.25
CA PRO A 272 12.58 20.06 9.94
C PRO A 272 13.84 20.89 9.61
N LEU A 273 14.94 20.25 9.23
CA LEU A 273 16.15 20.96 8.75
C LEU A 273 15.89 21.81 7.49
N LEU A 274 14.85 21.47 6.73
CA LEU A 274 14.45 22.15 5.50
C LEU A 274 13.30 23.16 5.72
N LYS A 275 12.90 23.42 6.98
CA LYS A 275 11.73 24.25 7.30
C LYS A 275 11.79 25.68 6.75
N ASP A 276 13.01 26.19 6.57
CA ASP A 276 13.27 27.56 6.11
C ASP A 276 13.38 27.65 4.59
N LEU A 277 13.32 26.52 3.87
CA LEU A 277 13.22 26.53 2.41
C LEU A 277 11.83 26.99 1.96
N PRO A 278 11.75 27.76 0.87
CA PRO A 278 10.47 28.11 0.27
C PRO A 278 9.63 26.87 -0.05
N ARG A 279 8.31 26.96 0.15
CA ARG A 279 7.36 25.84 -0.03
C ARG A 279 7.45 25.12 -1.39
N PHE A 280 7.89 25.82 -2.43
CA PHE A 280 8.02 25.31 -3.79
C PHE A 280 9.47 25.28 -4.28
N HIS A 281 10.44 25.34 -3.36
CA HIS A 281 11.84 25.21 -3.70
C HIS A 281 12.11 23.80 -4.24
N VAL A 282 12.62 23.74 -5.46
CA VAL A 282 13.04 22.48 -6.09
C VAL A 282 14.53 22.30 -5.81
N ARG A 283 14.84 21.45 -4.82
CA ARG A 283 16.23 21.13 -4.46
C ARG A 283 16.96 20.46 -5.63
N GLY A 284 18.09 21.02 -6.05
CA GLY A 284 18.95 20.47 -7.10
C GLY A 284 19.89 19.36 -6.59
N PRO A 285 20.72 18.75 -7.46
CA PRO A 285 21.63 17.66 -7.10
C PRO A 285 22.66 18.00 -6.00
N ALA A 286 22.95 19.29 -5.79
CA ALA A 286 23.83 19.74 -4.71
C ALA A 286 23.11 19.84 -3.34
N GLU A 287 21.78 19.83 -3.32
CA GLU A 287 20.94 20.10 -2.14
C GLU A 287 20.16 18.87 -1.65
N LYS A 288 20.16 17.79 -2.43
CA LYS A 288 19.56 16.52 -2.06
C LYS A 288 20.23 15.36 -2.78
N LEU A 289 20.16 14.18 -2.17
CA LEU A 289 20.41 12.93 -2.87
C LEU A 289 19.36 12.80 -3.98
N PHE A 290 19.82 12.58 -5.21
CA PHE A 290 18.96 12.33 -6.36
C PHE A 290 18.91 10.82 -6.58
N GLU A 291 17.87 10.19 -6.05
CA GLU A 291 17.57 8.78 -6.28
C GLU A 291 16.65 8.67 -7.50
N GLU A 292 17.14 8.03 -8.56
CA GLU A 292 16.36 7.69 -9.74
C GLU A 292 16.52 6.19 -9.99
N ALA A 293 15.41 5.51 -10.28
CA ALA A 293 15.49 4.16 -10.78
C ALA A 293 16.19 4.23 -12.14
N TYR A 294 17.39 3.63 -12.22
CA TYR A 294 18.12 3.62 -13.47
C TYR A 294 17.38 2.72 -14.46
N ASP A 295 16.59 3.33 -15.34
CA ASP A 295 15.95 2.65 -16.45
C ASP A 295 17.05 2.32 -17.48
N TRP A 296 17.68 1.16 -17.29
CA TRP A 296 18.71 0.70 -18.20
C TRP A 296 18.06 0.21 -19.50
N ALA A 297 17.96 1.13 -20.46
CA ALA A 297 17.61 0.85 -21.84
C ALA A 297 18.74 1.31 -22.75
N ARG A 298 19.02 0.52 -23.78
CA ARG A 298 19.86 0.95 -24.91
C ARG A 298 19.08 0.82 -26.21
N PRO A 299 19.41 1.61 -27.25
CA PRO A 299 18.93 1.35 -28.59
C PRO A 299 19.26 -0.09 -29.01
N MET A 300 18.34 -0.71 -29.75
CA MET A 300 18.61 -1.99 -30.40
C MET A 300 19.66 -1.79 -31.49
N THR A 301 20.58 -2.74 -31.60
CA THR A 301 21.48 -2.82 -32.75
C THR A 301 20.71 -3.25 -34.00
N ASP A 302 21.23 -2.98 -35.19
CA ASP A 302 20.61 -3.40 -36.45
C ASP A 302 20.35 -4.92 -36.50
N ALA A 303 21.27 -5.72 -35.93
CA ALA A 303 21.12 -7.16 -35.84
C ALA A 303 19.94 -7.58 -34.95
N GLU A 304 19.75 -6.91 -33.81
CA GLU A 304 18.65 -7.18 -32.89
C GLU A 304 17.30 -6.78 -33.46
N CYS A 305 17.25 -5.69 -34.24
CA CYS A 305 16.06 -5.29 -34.99
C CYS A 305 15.59 -6.34 -36.00
N THR A 306 16.44 -7.31 -36.38
CA THR A 306 16.03 -8.44 -37.25
C THR A 306 15.33 -9.59 -36.52
N LEU A 307 15.40 -9.61 -35.17
CA LEU A 307 14.81 -10.67 -34.38
C LEU A 307 13.29 -10.50 -34.32
N ARG A 308 12.56 -11.60 -34.48
CA ARG A 308 11.08 -11.61 -34.50
C ARG A 308 10.46 -11.74 -33.10
N HIS A 309 11.28 -11.81 -32.06
CA HIS A 309 10.85 -12.01 -30.69
C HIS A 309 11.77 -11.25 -29.73
N LEU A 310 11.18 -10.78 -28.64
CA LEU A 310 11.86 -10.16 -27.51
C LEU A 310 11.42 -10.90 -26.24
N VAL A 311 12.36 -11.18 -25.34
CA VAL A 311 12.06 -11.69 -24.00
C VAL A 311 12.31 -10.56 -23.01
N GLY A 312 11.23 -9.96 -22.51
CA GLY A 312 11.31 -9.04 -21.38
C GLY A 312 11.37 -9.82 -20.06
N ILE A 313 12.44 -9.65 -19.29
CA ILE A 313 12.56 -10.22 -17.95
C ILE A 313 12.36 -9.09 -16.96
N ASP A 314 11.13 -8.95 -16.49
CA ASP A 314 10.78 -8.04 -15.41
C ASP A 314 10.88 -8.78 -14.08
N VAL A 315 11.80 -8.34 -13.22
CA VAL A 315 11.97 -8.90 -11.88
C VAL A 315 11.17 -8.08 -10.86
N ASN A 316 9.86 -7.94 -11.08
CA ASN A 316 8.95 -7.24 -10.16
C ASN A 316 8.94 -7.78 -8.71
N MET A 317 9.51 -8.96 -8.45
CA MET A 317 9.74 -9.47 -7.09
C MET A 317 11.18 -9.33 -6.57
N ALA A 318 12.13 -8.75 -7.33
CA ALA A 318 13.47 -8.48 -6.81
C ALA A 318 13.42 -7.55 -5.60
N PHE A 319 12.59 -6.50 -5.67
CA PHE A 319 12.37 -5.61 -4.53
C PHE A 319 11.72 -6.32 -3.35
N ALA A 320 10.78 -7.24 -3.57
CA ALA A 320 10.16 -8.01 -2.48
C ALA A 320 11.16 -8.97 -1.81
N ALA A 321 11.99 -9.66 -2.60
CA ALA A 321 13.04 -10.53 -2.09
C ALA A 321 14.14 -9.72 -1.37
N GLY A 322 14.52 -8.57 -1.92
CA GLY A 322 15.48 -7.64 -1.33
C GLY A 322 14.98 -7.00 -0.05
N ALA A 323 13.70 -6.58 -0.02
CA ALA A 323 13.08 -5.95 1.15
C ALA A 323 13.08 -6.88 2.38
N ASN A 324 12.88 -8.19 2.20
CA ASN A 324 12.92 -9.15 3.31
C ASN A 324 14.30 -9.25 3.98
N GLY A 325 15.38 -8.91 3.27
CA GLY A 325 16.75 -8.91 3.80
C GLY A 325 17.32 -7.52 4.02
N LEU A 326 16.57 -6.46 3.73
CA LEU A 326 17.06 -5.09 3.78
C LEU A 326 17.23 -4.66 5.23
N ILE A 327 18.45 -4.32 5.59
CA ILE A 327 18.75 -3.70 6.88
C ILE A 327 18.50 -2.21 6.72
N VAL A 328 17.58 -1.68 7.52
CA VAL A 328 17.23 -0.24 7.53
C VAL A 328 17.67 0.38 8.85
N GLY A 329 18.28 1.56 8.78
CA GLY A 329 18.57 2.38 9.95
C GLY A 329 17.26 2.93 10.54
N LEU A 330 17.03 2.70 11.84
CA LEU A 330 15.82 3.15 12.54
C LEU A 330 16.05 4.38 13.43
N GLY A 331 17.24 4.98 13.39
CA GLY A 331 17.65 6.08 14.24
C GLY A 331 18.61 7.04 13.55
N ALA A 332 19.08 8.03 14.31
CA ALA A 332 20.04 9.02 13.83
C ALA A 332 21.36 8.35 13.38
N PRO A 333 21.99 8.83 12.30
CA PRO A 333 23.26 8.32 11.84
C PRO A 333 24.36 8.67 12.82
N THR A 334 25.37 7.80 12.90
CA THR A 334 26.60 8.08 13.64
C THR A 334 27.70 8.38 12.63
N HIS A 335 28.32 9.56 12.73
CA HIS A 335 29.46 9.91 11.90
C HIS A 335 30.71 9.17 12.39
N VAL A 336 31.31 8.38 11.51
CA VAL A 336 32.54 7.62 11.79
C VAL A 336 33.64 8.09 10.85
N LYS A 337 34.83 8.36 11.39
CA LYS A 337 36.00 8.72 10.58
C LYS A 337 36.71 7.46 10.09
N ALA A 338 37.00 7.40 8.79
CA ALA A 338 37.69 6.29 8.13
C ALA A 338 37.12 4.89 8.47
N PRO A 339 35.80 4.65 8.27
CA PRO A 339 35.21 3.35 8.54
C PRO A 339 35.73 2.30 7.55
N VAL A 340 35.92 1.07 8.01
CA VAL A 340 36.13 -0.08 7.11
C VAL A 340 34.80 -0.36 6.40
N PHE A 341 34.82 -0.46 5.07
CA PHE A 341 33.61 -0.72 4.29
C PHE A 341 32.97 -2.07 4.69
N ASP A 342 31.73 -2.02 5.13
CA ASP A 342 30.90 -3.20 5.39
C ASP A 342 29.65 -3.14 4.50
N PRO A 343 29.51 -4.00 3.48
CA PRO A 343 28.34 -4.00 2.61
C PRO A 343 27.02 -4.38 3.32
N LYS A 344 27.07 -4.82 4.58
CA LYS A 344 25.90 -5.11 5.41
C LYS A 344 25.52 -3.96 6.35
N LEU A 345 26.35 -2.93 6.46
CA LEU A 345 26.07 -1.79 7.32
C LEU A 345 25.41 -0.67 6.48
N PRO A 346 24.13 -0.33 6.75
CA PRO A 346 23.49 0.79 6.07
C PRO A 346 24.17 2.10 6.43
N GLY A 347 24.43 2.94 5.43
CA GLY A 347 24.99 4.26 5.64
C GLY A 347 25.45 4.93 4.35
N SER A 348 25.81 6.20 4.47
CA SER A 348 26.43 6.98 3.40
C SER A 348 27.94 6.78 3.45
N TRP A 349 28.52 6.30 2.35
CA TRP A 349 29.95 6.01 2.25
C TRP A 349 30.59 6.93 1.23
N LEU A 350 31.67 7.62 1.62
CA LEU A 350 32.55 8.29 0.66
C LEU A 350 33.52 7.26 0.10
N VAL A 351 33.33 6.85 -1.15
CA VAL A 351 34.16 5.87 -1.84
C VAL A 351 34.66 6.46 -3.15
N ASP A 352 35.96 6.36 -3.41
CA ASP A 352 36.51 6.63 -4.74
C ASP A 352 36.27 5.41 -5.63
N LEU A 353 35.40 5.55 -6.63
CA LEU A 353 35.08 4.47 -7.57
C LEU A 353 35.78 4.64 -8.94
N SER A 354 36.67 5.63 -9.09
CA SER A 354 37.36 5.92 -10.37
C SER A 354 38.21 4.78 -10.90
N HIS A 355 38.53 3.79 -10.06
CA HIS A 355 39.33 2.62 -10.38
C HIS A 355 38.49 1.36 -10.71
N VAL A 356 37.16 1.44 -10.66
CA VAL A 356 36.29 0.28 -10.89
C VAL A 356 36.17 -0.03 -12.38
N ASP A 357 36.50 -1.27 -12.76
CA ASP A 357 36.29 -1.79 -14.12
C ASP A 357 34.84 -2.29 -14.29
N LEU A 358 34.03 -1.52 -15.00
CA LEU A 358 32.61 -1.82 -15.25
C LEU A 358 32.39 -3.02 -16.17
N SER A 359 33.43 -3.42 -16.93
CA SER A 359 33.35 -4.61 -17.77
C SER A 359 33.34 -5.90 -16.94
N ARG A 360 33.71 -5.87 -15.66
CA ARG A 360 33.93 -7.08 -14.87
C ARG A 360 32.89 -7.22 -13.75
N VAL A 361 31.90 -8.08 -13.96
CA VAL A 361 30.76 -8.24 -13.03
C VAL A 361 30.84 -9.55 -12.26
N LYS A 362 30.60 -9.47 -10.95
CA LYS A 362 30.53 -10.65 -10.08
C LYS A 362 29.16 -11.32 -10.19
N VAL A 363 29.10 -12.48 -10.83
CA VAL A 363 27.85 -13.24 -11.08
C VAL A 363 27.62 -14.37 -10.07
N GLY A 364 28.53 -14.55 -9.11
CA GLY A 364 28.38 -15.53 -8.04
C GLY A 364 29.54 -15.50 -7.04
N LYS A 365 29.49 -16.41 -6.07
CA LYS A 365 30.63 -16.65 -5.18
C LYS A 365 31.81 -17.14 -6.04
N ASP A 366 32.86 -16.33 -6.12
CA ASP A 366 34.08 -16.57 -6.88
C ASP A 366 33.90 -16.70 -8.41
N LYS A 367 32.77 -16.23 -8.95
CA LYS A 367 32.50 -16.19 -10.40
C LYS A 367 32.40 -14.77 -10.91
N TRP A 368 33.13 -14.51 -11.97
CA TRP A 368 33.14 -13.24 -12.68
C TRP A 368 32.75 -13.47 -14.13
N ALA A 369 32.03 -12.51 -14.71
CA ALA A 369 31.71 -12.45 -16.12
C ALA A 369 32.21 -11.13 -16.66
N ASP A 370 32.77 -11.17 -17.86
CA ASP A 370 33.14 -9.98 -18.61
C ASP A 370 31.94 -9.56 -19.46
N LEU A 371 31.55 -8.30 -19.34
CA LEU A 371 30.54 -7.63 -20.11
C LEU A 371 31.20 -6.71 -21.12
N ASP A 372 30.52 -6.49 -22.23
CA ASP A 372 30.95 -5.47 -23.19
C ASP A 372 30.70 -4.07 -22.59
N ALA A 373 31.75 -3.46 -22.05
CA ALA A 373 31.67 -2.14 -21.44
C ALA A 373 31.21 -1.05 -22.40
N SER A 374 31.35 -1.22 -23.71
CA SER A 374 30.84 -0.25 -24.69
C SER A 374 29.31 -0.21 -24.75
N LEU A 375 28.64 -1.26 -24.26
CA LEU A 375 27.19 -1.35 -24.16
C LEU A 375 26.65 -0.94 -22.78
N LEU A 376 27.53 -0.65 -21.82
CA LEU A 376 27.18 -0.25 -20.47
C LEU A 376 27.27 1.28 -20.33
N PRO A 377 26.24 1.96 -19.81
CA PRO A 377 26.36 3.37 -19.49
C PRO A 377 27.38 3.57 -18.37
N SER A 378 28.12 4.67 -18.42
CA SER A 378 29.02 5.04 -17.33
C SER A 378 28.20 5.55 -16.14
N PRO A 379 28.30 4.95 -14.94
CA PRO A 379 27.66 5.50 -13.75
C PRO A 379 28.31 6.81 -13.29
N PHE A 380 29.45 7.20 -13.88
CA PHE A 380 30.21 8.41 -13.54
C PHE A 380 30.05 9.53 -14.57
N THR A 381 29.35 9.28 -15.67
CA THR A 381 29.22 10.23 -16.78
C THR A 381 27.82 10.09 -17.36
N PRO A 382 26.91 11.04 -17.09
CA PRO A 382 25.53 11.02 -17.58
C PRO A 382 25.39 10.94 -19.09
#